data_AF-A0A4S2AIL9-F1
#
_entry.id   AF-A0A4S2AIL9-F1
#
_cell.length_a   1.000
_cell.length_b   1.000
_cell.length_c   1.000
_cell.angle_alpha   90.00
_cell.angle_beta   90.00
_cell.angle_gamma   90.00
#
_symmetry.space_group_name_H-M   'P 1'
#
loop_
_entity.id
_entity.type
_entity.pdbx_description
1 polymer ?
#
loop_
_entity_poly.entity_id
_entity_poly.type
_entity_poly.pdbx_seq_one_letter_code
_entity_poly.pdbx_strand_id
1 'polypeptide(L)'
;MDIIRHETYAGRQERLKSEFHSARAEAVRAASDEGQFIEEMAKRGYNVSVEDGGFHTKSFWCEMQEDPTKSFVLNHSEIMRQISRSGEQQEREPGMKGPKL
;
A
#
# COMPACT_ATOMS: atom_id res chain seq x y z
N MET A 1 -2.57 3.48 -39.08
CA MET A 1 -1.71 4.54 -38.51
C MET A 1 -1.69 4.30 -37.02
N ASP A 2 -0.76 3.48 -36.56
CA ASP A 2 -0.59 3.13 -35.15
C ASP A 2 0.25 4.23 -34.51
N ILE A 3 -0.40 5.08 -33.72
CA ILE A 3 0.27 6.11 -32.95
C ILE A 3 0.94 5.38 -31.79
N ILE A 4 2.19 4.94 -31.99
CA ILE A 4 3.02 4.46 -30.89
C ILE A 4 3.20 5.65 -29.95
N ARG A 5 2.41 5.70 -28.87
CA ARG A 5 2.58 6.68 -27.79
C ARG A 5 3.95 6.42 -27.18
N HIS A 6 4.94 7.20 -27.60
CA HIS A 6 6.20 7.31 -26.89
C HIS A 6 5.91 7.94 -25.52
N GLU A 7 5.79 7.09 -24.50
CA GLU A 7 5.73 7.54 -23.12
C GLU A 7 7.08 8.19 -22.78
N THR A 8 7.04 9.44 -22.32
CA THR A 8 8.25 10.12 -21.84
C THR A 8 8.70 9.49 -20.52
N TYR A 9 10.00 9.53 -20.23
CA TYR A 9 10.53 9.04 -18.96
C TYR A 9 9.79 9.66 -17.75
N ALA A 10 9.53 10.97 -17.79
CA ALA A 10 8.77 11.67 -16.75
C ALA A 10 7.31 11.17 -16.65
N GLY A 11 6.62 10.97 -17.79
CA GLY A 11 5.27 10.42 -17.80
C GLY A 11 5.19 9.01 -17.21
N ARG A 12 6.20 8.17 -17.50
CA ARG A 12 6.33 6.85 -16.88
C ARG A 12 6.51 6.95 -15.37
N GLN A 13 7.38 7.84 -14.89
CA GLN A 13 7.61 8.02 -13.45
C GLN A 13 6.34 8.43 -12.69
N GLU A 14 5.58 9.37 -13.26
CA GLU A 14 4.33 9.83 -12.65
C GLU A 14 3.28 8.72 -12.61
N ARG A 15 3.15 7.95 -13.70
CA ARG A 15 2.24 6.81 -13.78
C ARG A 15 2.58 5.76 -12.72
N LEU A 16 3.84 5.30 -12.66
CA LEU A 16 4.28 4.29 -11.70
C LEU A 16 4.09 4.75 -10.25
N LYS A 17 4.32 6.03 -9.96
CA LYS A 17 4.05 6.60 -8.64
C LYS A 17 2.56 6.58 -8.30
N SER A 18 1.70 6.93 -9.26
CA SER A 18 0.24 6.90 -9.08
C SER A 18 -0.29 5.48 -8.90
N GLU A 19 0.22 4.51 -9.67
CA GLU A 19 -0.08 3.09 -9.55
C GLU A 19 0.31 2.58 -8.15
N PHE A 20 1.52 2.90 -7.69
CA PHE A 20 1.99 2.55 -6.35
C PHE A 20 1.11 3.13 -5.23
N HIS A 21 0.74 4.42 -5.31
CA HIS A 21 -0.13 5.03 -4.31
C HIS A 21 -1.52 4.37 -4.25
N SER A 22 -2.05 3.97 -5.41
CA SER A 22 -3.33 3.26 -5.50
C SER A 22 -3.22 1.87 -4.87
N ALA A 23 -2.18 1.11 -5.25
CA ALA A 23 -1.90 -0.21 -4.69
C ALA A 23 -1.71 -0.18 -3.16
N ARG A 24 -0.95 0.80 -2.65
CA ARG A 24 -0.77 1.05 -1.22
C ARG A 24 -2.12 1.30 -0.53
N ALA A 25 -2.95 2.18 -1.07
CA ALA A 25 -4.23 2.53 -0.45
C ALA A 25 -5.21 1.34 -0.41
N GLU A 26 -5.16 0.47 -1.40
CA GLU A 26 -5.90 -0.80 -1.38
C GLU A 26 -5.34 -1.79 -0.37
N ALA A 27 -4.02 -1.98 -0.35
CA ALA A 27 -3.36 -2.88 0.60
C ALA A 27 -3.61 -2.47 2.05
N VAL A 28 -3.53 -1.17 2.37
CA VAL A 28 -3.83 -0.64 3.71
C VAL A 28 -5.28 -0.90 4.15
N ARG A 29 -6.24 -0.86 3.21
CA ARG A 29 -7.65 -1.11 3.52
C ARG A 29 -7.95 -2.60 3.69
N ALA A 30 -7.22 -3.45 2.97
CA ALA A 30 -7.40 -4.90 3.01
C ALA A 30 -6.61 -5.59 4.13
N ALA A 31 -5.51 -4.98 4.55
CA ALA A 31 -4.65 -5.53 5.59
C ALA A 31 -5.17 -5.22 7.00
N SER A 32 -5.02 -6.18 7.90
CA SER A 32 -5.28 -6.05 9.33
C SER A 32 -4.00 -5.94 10.15
N ASP A 33 -2.86 -6.32 9.56
CA ASP A 33 -1.55 -6.35 10.20
C ASP A 33 -0.42 -6.19 9.16
N GLU A 34 0.83 -6.15 9.64
CA GLU A 34 2.03 -6.02 8.81
C GLU A 34 2.18 -7.12 7.76
N GLY A 35 1.96 -8.39 8.14
CA GLY A 35 2.10 -9.53 7.25
C GLY A 35 1.10 -9.46 6.11
N GLN A 36 -0.16 -9.18 6.43
CA GLN A 36 -1.20 -9.02 5.41
C GLN A 36 -0.92 -7.84 4.47
N PHE A 37 -0.34 -6.74 4.97
CA PHE A 37 0.05 -5.62 4.12
C PHE A 37 1.12 -6.02 3.10
N ILE A 38 2.13 -6.78 3.54
CA ILE A 38 3.18 -7.31 2.67
C ILE A 38 2.58 -8.24 1.61
N GLU A 39 1.68 -9.15 2.00
CA GLU A 39 1.01 -10.06 1.07
C GLU A 39 0.13 -9.33 0.05
N GLU A 40 -0.63 -8.33 0.48
CA GLU A 40 -1.49 -7.54 -0.41
C GLU A 40 -0.67 -6.72 -1.42
N MET A 41 0.47 -6.18 -1.00
CA MET A 41 1.41 -5.52 -1.91
C MET A 41 2.06 -6.50 -2.89
N ALA A 42 2.41 -7.71 -2.43
CA ALA A 42 2.96 -8.77 -3.28
C ALA A 42 1.98 -9.23 -4.37
N LYS A 43 0.69 -9.39 -4.05
CA LYS A 43 -0.38 -9.69 -5.02
C LYS A 43 -0.50 -8.63 -6.11
N ARG A 44 -0.08 -7.40 -5.83
CA ARG A 44 -0.10 -6.25 -6.75
C ARG A 44 1.22 -6.03 -7.48
N GLY A 45 2.16 -6.97 -7.38
CA GLY A 45 3.44 -6.91 -8.09
C GLY A 45 4.53 -6.13 -7.36
N TYR A 46 4.40 -5.89 -6.05
CA TYR A 46 5.41 -5.21 -5.25
C TYR A 46 6.03 -6.17 -4.23
N ASN A 47 7.35 -6.39 -4.32
CA ASN A 47 8.10 -7.05 -3.28
C ASN A 47 8.29 -6.09 -2.11
N VAL A 48 7.90 -6.50 -0.91
CA VAL A 48 8.01 -5.65 0.28
C VAL A 48 8.96 -6.27 1.29
N SER A 49 10.00 -5.51 1.64
CA SER A 49 10.96 -5.85 2.69
C SER A 49 10.84 -4.85 3.84
N VAL A 50 10.99 -5.31 5.08
CA VAL A 50 10.99 -4.44 6.26
C VAL A 50 12.42 -4.30 6.75
N GLU A 51 12.96 -3.09 6.71
CA GLU A 51 14.29 -2.79 7.28
C GLU A 51 14.15 -2.03 8.60
N ASP A 52 14.98 -2.42 9.58
CA ASP A 52 15.12 -1.74 10.86
C ASP A 52 16.34 -0.83 10.83
N GLY A 53 16.12 0.49 10.76
CA GLY A 53 17.18 1.49 10.58
C GLY A 53 18.04 1.75 11.83
N GLY A 54 17.96 0.94 12.88
CA GLY A 54 18.78 1.06 14.09
C GLY A 54 18.44 2.22 15.03
N PHE A 55 17.68 3.23 14.56
CA PHE A 55 17.17 4.35 15.35
C PHE A 55 15.64 4.42 15.24
N HIS A 56 14.96 3.47 15.91
CA HIS A 56 13.51 3.47 16.21
C HIS A 56 12.53 3.66 15.04
N THR A 57 12.96 3.53 13.79
CA THR A 57 12.11 3.73 12.62
C THR A 57 12.29 2.57 11.65
N LYS A 58 11.31 1.66 11.66
CA LYS A 58 11.18 0.65 10.61
C LYS A 58 10.69 1.33 9.34
N SER A 59 11.08 0.78 8.19
CA SER A 59 10.60 1.22 6.89
C SER A 59 10.19 0.03 6.04
N PHE A 60 9.10 0.19 5.28
CA PHE A 60 8.78 -0.74 4.19
C PHE A 60 9.51 -0.28 2.93
N TRP A 61 10.31 -1.18 2.38
CA TRP A 61 10.93 -1.04 1.07
C TRP A 61 10.09 -1.83 0.08
N CYS A 62 9.40 -1.12 -0.81
CA CYS A 62 8.53 -1.70 -1.82
C CYS A 62 9.19 -1.60 -3.19
N GLU A 63 9.64 -2.72 -3.72
CA GLU A 63 10.27 -2.84 -5.04
C GLU A 63 9.26 -3.39 -6.04
N MET A 64 9.15 -2.77 -7.21
CA MET A 64 8.27 -3.27 -8.27
C MET A 64 8.90 -4.49 -8.94
N GLN A 65 8.17 -5.60 -9.02
CA GLN A 65 8.69 -6.86 -9.58
C GLN A 65 9.07 -6.73 -11.06
N GLU A 66 8.31 -5.95 -11.83
CA GLU A 66 8.58 -5.73 -13.26
C GLU A 66 9.74 -4.76 -13.52
N ASP A 67 10.05 -3.88 -12.56
CA ASP A 67 11.14 -2.90 -12.67
C ASP A 67 11.78 -2.67 -11.29
N PRO A 68 12.77 -3.48 -10.90
CA PRO A 68 13.41 -3.38 -9.58
C PRO A 68 14.25 -2.10 -9.42
N THR A 69 14.44 -1.31 -10.49
CA THR A 69 15.05 0.03 -10.37
C THR A 69 14.08 1.05 -9.76
N LYS A 70 12.81 0.66 -9.58
CA LYS A 70 11.78 1.46 -8.91
C LYS A 70 11.45 0.85 -7.56
N SER A 71 12.02 1.49 -6.55
CA SER A 71 11.73 1.24 -5.14
C SER A 71 11.03 2.45 -4.52
N PHE A 72 10.10 2.16 -3.62
CA PHE A 72 9.37 3.14 -2.84
C PHE A 72 9.58 2.83 -1.36
N VAL A 73 9.92 3.85 -0.59
CA VAL A 73 10.10 3.71 0.87
C VAL A 73 8.88 4.28 1.58
N LEU A 74 8.29 3.48 2.46
CA LEU A 74 7.18 3.90 3.31
C LEU A 74 7.61 3.86 4.78
N ASN A 75 7.16 4.85 5.55
CA ASN A 75 7.34 4.83 6.99
C ASN A 75 6.45 3.74 7.61
N HIS A 76 7.06 2.79 8.32
CA HIS A 76 6.35 1.65 8.89
C HIS A 76 5.23 2.06 9.85
N SER A 77 5.55 2.94 10.80
CA SER A 77 4.61 3.42 11.81
C SER A 77 3.41 4.15 11.19
N GLU A 78 3.62 4.88 10.08
CA GLU A 78 2.52 5.51 9.35
C GLU A 78 1.56 4.48 8.75
N ILE A 79 2.10 3.45 8.09
CA ILE A 79 1.29 2.39 7.46
C ILE A 79 0.53 1.60 8.52
N MET A 80 1.20 1.19 9.62
CA MET A 80 0.53 0.50 10.72
C MET A 80 -0.60 1.34 11.32
N ARG A 81 -0.38 2.65 11.50
CA ARG A 81 -1.43 3.56 11.96
C ARG A 81 -2.62 3.63 11.00
N GLN A 82 -2.36 3.60 9.69
CA GLN A 82 -3.43 3.62 8.67
C GLN A 82 -4.21 2.29 8.63
N ILE A 83 -3.52 1.17 8.82
CA ILE A 83 -4.14 -0.17 8.93
C ILE A 83 -5.02 -0.24 10.17
N SER A 84 -4.52 0.15 11.35
CA SER A 84 -5.32 0.16 12.58
C SER A 84 -6.57 1.03 12.45
N ARG A 85 -6.45 2.21 11.82
CA ARG A 85 -7.59 3.09 11.55
C ARG A 85 -8.59 2.52 10.55
N SER A 86 -8.12 1.77 9.56
CA SER A 86 -8.98 1.12 8.55
C SER A 86 -9.76 -0.04 9.18
N GLY A 87 -9.15 -0.77 10.12
CA GLY A 87 -9.83 -1.77 10.95
C GLY A 87 -10.90 -1.17 11.86
N GLU A 88 -10.63 -0.02 12.49
CA GLU A 88 -11.63 0.71 13.32
C GLU A 88 -12.84 1.21 12.50
N GLN A 89 -12.69 1.45 11.19
CA GLN A 89 -13.82 1.87 10.35
C GLN A 89 -14.79 0.72 9.97
N GLN A 90 -14.46 -0.53 10.27
CA GLN A 90 -15.35 -1.66 9.99
C GLN A 90 -16.39 -1.93 11.12
N GLU A 91 -16.23 -1.33 12.31
CA GLU A 91 -17.19 -1.45 13.43
C GLU A 91 -18.24 -0.32 13.51
N ARG A 92 -18.44 0.43 12.43
CA ARG A 92 -19.62 1.31 12.29
C ARG A 92 -20.53 0.81 11.18
N GLU A 93 -21.12 -0.36 11.39
CA GLU A 93 -22.41 -0.67 10.74
C GLU A 93 -23.45 0.40 11.15
N PRO A 94 -24.12 1.08 10.21
CA PRO A 94 -25.28 1.89 10.55
C PRO A 94 -26.49 0.95 10.72
N GLY A 95 -26.67 0.44 11.94
CA GLY A 95 -27.97 0.02 12.44
C GLY A 95 -28.26 -1.47 12.46
N MET A 96 -28.23 -2.03 13.67
CA MET A 96 -29.41 -2.69 14.21
C MET A 96 -29.59 -2.28 15.67
N LYS A 97 -30.63 -1.47 15.93
CA LYS A 97 -31.29 -1.49 17.23
C LYS A 97 -31.79 -2.92 17.44
N GLY A 98 -31.06 -3.72 18.23
CA GLY A 98 -31.65 -4.92 18.81
C GLY A 98 -32.84 -4.52 19.69
N PRO A 99 -33.97 -5.22 19.65
CA PRO A 99 -35.11 -4.89 20.50
C PRO A 99 -34.76 -5.15 21.96
N LYS A 100 -35.27 -4.25 22.78
CA LYS A 100 -35.22 -4.22 24.24
C LYS A 100 -35.75 -5.54 24.83
N LEU A 101 -34.98 -6.16 25.70
CA LEU A 101 -35.45 -7.05 26.77
C LEU A 101 -34.77 -6.65 28.07
#